data_AF-A0A1V4LX19-F1
#
_entry.id   AF-A0A1V4LX19-F1
#
_cell.length_a   1.000
_cell.length_b   1.000
_cell.length_c   1.000
_cell.angle_alpha   90.00
_cell.angle_beta   90.00
_cell.angle_gamma   90.00
#
_symmetry.space_group_name_H-M   'P 1'
#
loop_
_entity.id
_entity.type
_entity.pdbx_description
1 polymer ?
#
loop_
_entity_poly.entity_id
_entity_poly.type
_entity_poly.pdbx_seq_one_letter_code
_entity_poly.pdbx_strand_id
1 'polypeptide(L)'
;MISQLFKRRKPPETPESAPDIRSQRPRAGELRVRGLNETLFLAPLPVYTGQAQVSRRNFSAMNETYLELGGSNYGMVELGKRLAIMIWMVLFMAFIAPSFFVAYGMFFYPENFTDPVHELITGITVFSTISLAAILPIGGYVYGMLSNVRTLAKSYPVRFNRQRREVCYIDDTTHRVLIVPWE
;
A
#
# COMPACT_ATOMS: atom_id res chain seq x y z
N MET A 1 -33.93 -45.42 13.37
CA MET A 1 -33.83 -44.01 12.93
C MET A 1 -32.40 -43.56 12.57
N ILE A 2 -31.43 -44.48 12.37
CA ILE A 2 -30.00 -44.14 12.15
C ILE A 2 -29.53 -44.47 10.71
N SER A 3 -30.28 -45.28 9.94
CA SER A 3 -29.87 -45.73 8.61
C SER A 3 -29.96 -44.67 7.50
N GLN A 4 -30.55 -43.50 7.76
CA GLN A 4 -30.64 -42.42 6.76
C GLN A 4 -29.43 -41.46 6.76
N LEU A 5 -28.52 -41.57 7.73
CA LEU A 5 -27.35 -40.68 7.83
C LEU A 5 -26.19 -41.07 6.89
N PHE A 6 -26.25 -42.24 6.25
CA PHE A 6 -25.20 -42.74 5.35
C PHE A 6 -25.58 -42.73 3.86
N LYS A 7 -26.47 -41.83 3.43
CA LYS A 7 -26.63 -41.56 2.00
C LYS A 7 -25.41 -40.77 1.52
N ARG A 8 -24.45 -41.49 0.94
CA ARG A 8 -23.29 -40.96 0.21
C ARG A 8 -23.74 -39.75 -0.64
N ARG A 9 -23.31 -38.55 -0.26
CA ARG A 9 -23.37 -37.39 -1.16
C ARG A 9 -22.56 -37.75 -2.40
N LYS A 10 -23.12 -37.50 -3.60
CA LYS A 10 -22.36 -37.60 -4.85
C LYS A 10 -21.06 -36.79 -4.69
N PRO A 11 -19.93 -37.26 -5.25
CA PRO A 11 -18.70 -36.48 -5.21
C PRO A 11 -18.99 -35.08 -5.78
N PRO A 12 -18.39 -34.02 -5.20
CA PRO A 12 -18.55 -32.68 -5.73
C PRO A 12 -18.17 -32.71 -7.21
N GLU A 13 -19.02 -32.12 -8.04
CA GLU A 13 -18.67 -31.87 -9.44
C GLU A 13 -17.30 -31.22 -9.45
N THR A 14 -16.38 -31.82 -10.21
CA THR A 14 -15.05 -31.28 -10.44
C THR A 14 -15.23 -29.80 -10.78
N PRO A 15 -14.62 -28.86 -10.02
CA PRO A 15 -14.79 -27.45 -10.33
C PRO A 15 -14.36 -27.29 -11.78
N GLU A 16 -15.31 -26.83 -12.60
CA GLU A 16 -15.11 -26.58 -14.02
C GLU A 16 -13.76 -25.87 -14.15
N SER A 17 -12.82 -26.51 -14.86
CA SER A 17 -11.45 -26.01 -14.95
C SER A 17 -11.54 -24.57 -15.42
N ALA A 18 -11.14 -23.63 -14.55
CA ALA A 18 -11.23 -22.21 -14.83
C ALA A 18 -10.72 -21.98 -16.26
N PRO A 19 -11.49 -21.32 -17.14
CA PRO A 19 -11.15 -21.24 -18.56
C PRO A 19 -9.74 -20.70 -18.70
N ASP A 20 -8.92 -21.37 -19.52
CA ASP A 20 -7.56 -20.94 -19.85
C ASP A 20 -7.59 -19.45 -20.22
N ILE A 21 -6.70 -18.66 -19.63
CA ILE A 21 -6.66 -17.20 -19.85
C ILE A 21 -6.53 -16.88 -21.34
N ARG A 22 -5.95 -17.82 -22.11
CA ARG A 22 -5.77 -17.75 -23.56
C ARG A 22 -6.98 -18.17 -24.38
N SER A 23 -7.94 -18.92 -23.84
CA SER A 23 -9.06 -19.47 -24.62
C SER A 23 -10.19 -18.47 -24.84
N GLN A 24 -10.36 -17.49 -23.95
CA GLN A 24 -11.33 -16.40 -24.10
C GLN A 24 -10.62 -15.08 -24.33
N ARG A 25 -10.89 -14.45 -25.49
CA ARG A 25 -10.46 -13.08 -25.79
C ARG A 25 -10.92 -12.17 -24.65
N PRO A 26 -9.99 -11.60 -23.87
CA PRO A 26 -10.35 -10.72 -22.78
C PRO A 26 -10.98 -9.45 -23.34
N ARG A 27 -11.97 -8.90 -22.64
CA ARG A 27 -12.41 -7.54 -22.92
C ARG A 27 -11.43 -6.58 -22.27
N ALA A 28 -11.22 -5.43 -22.89
CA ALA A 28 -10.49 -4.37 -22.22
C ALA A 28 -11.20 -4.05 -20.90
N GLY A 29 -10.46 -3.98 -19.80
CA GLY A 29 -10.97 -3.65 -18.47
C GLY A 29 -11.60 -4.82 -17.73
N GLU A 30 -11.58 -6.01 -18.33
CA GLU A 30 -11.94 -7.24 -17.63
C GLU A 30 -10.96 -7.48 -16.49
N LEU A 31 -11.49 -7.74 -15.29
CA LEU A 31 -10.74 -8.19 -14.14
C LEU A 31 -10.99 -9.69 -13.99
N ARG A 32 -9.98 -10.53 -14.24
CA ARG A 32 -10.07 -11.96 -13.96
C ARG A 32 -9.40 -12.25 -12.63
N VAL A 33 -10.19 -12.72 -11.66
CA VAL A 33 -9.70 -13.19 -10.37
C VAL A 33 -9.45 -14.69 -10.46
N ARG A 34 -8.22 -15.14 -10.21
CA ARG A 34 -7.86 -16.56 -10.07
C ARG A 34 -7.16 -16.76 -8.73
N GLY A 35 -7.84 -17.40 -7.79
CA GLY A 35 -7.32 -17.62 -6.44
C GLY A 35 -7.03 -16.29 -5.74
N LEU A 36 -5.76 -16.05 -5.41
CA LEU A 36 -5.26 -14.82 -4.78
C LEU A 36 -4.80 -13.75 -5.77
N ASN A 37 -4.79 -14.04 -7.08
CA ASN A 37 -4.27 -13.13 -8.11
C ASN A 37 -5.41 -12.49 -8.90
N GLU A 38 -5.32 -11.17 -9.11
CA GLU A 38 -6.19 -10.41 -9.99
C GLU A 38 -5.43 -10.00 -11.25
N THR A 39 -5.94 -10.35 -12.43
CA THR A 39 -5.38 -9.93 -13.72
C THR A 39 -6.30 -8.92 -14.37
N LEU A 40 -5.81 -7.69 -14.54
CA LEU A 40 -6.49 -6.62 -15.28
C LEU A 40 -6.03 -6.63 -16.74
N PHE A 41 -6.98 -6.78 -17.67
CA PHE A 41 -6.67 -6.72 -19.11
C PHE A 41 -6.74 -5.28 -19.61
N LEU A 42 -5.62 -4.74 -20.09
CA LEU A 42 -5.56 -3.34 -20.54
C LEU A 42 -6.26 -3.11 -21.89
N ALA A 43 -6.20 -4.10 -22.79
CA ALA A 43 -6.73 -4.03 -24.15
C ALA A 43 -7.37 -5.37 -24.57
N PRO A 44 -8.27 -5.37 -25.56
CA PRO A 44 -8.95 -6.59 -26.02
C PRO A 44 -8.01 -7.56 -26.77
N LEU A 45 -6.91 -7.03 -27.34
CA LEU A 45 -5.73 -7.81 -27.69
C LEU A 45 -4.62 -7.47 -26.68
N PRO A 46 -4.29 -8.37 -25.73
CA PRO A 46 -3.15 -8.17 -24.87
C PRO A 46 -1.86 -8.23 -25.70
N VAL A 47 -1.16 -7.10 -25.83
CA VAL A 47 0.22 -7.11 -26.34
C VAL A 47 1.14 -7.37 -25.16
N TYR A 48 2.04 -8.34 -25.30
CA TYR A 48 3.06 -8.62 -24.31
C TYR A 48 4.06 -7.47 -24.31
N THR A 49 4.02 -6.63 -23.27
CA THR A 49 4.91 -5.47 -23.13
C THR A 49 6.27 -5.82 -22.51
N GLY A 50 6.46 -7.05 -22.03
CA GLY A 50 7.66 -7.48 -21.29
C GLY A 50 7.84 -6.78 -19.92
N GLN A 51 6.92 -5.89 -19.54
CA GLN A 51 6.93 -5.15 -18.28
C GLN A 51 6.46 -6.03 -17.11
N ALA A 52 7.02 -5.76 -15.92
CA ALA A 52 6.57 -6.39 -14.68
C ALA A 52 5.10 -6.04 -14.39
N GLN A 53 4.37 -6.97 -13.76
CA GLN A 53 2.98 -6.73 -13.38
C GLN A 53 2.89 -5.58 -12.38
N VAL A 54 1.94 -4.66 -12.62
CA VAL A 54 1.79 -3.44 -11.82
C VAL A 54 0.47 -3.48 -11.07
N SER A 55 0.49 -3.12 -9.78
CA SER A 55 -0.72 -3.08 -8.96
C SER A 55 -1.71 -2.01 -9.44
N ARG A 56 -3.01 -2.26 -9.25
CA ARG A 56 -4.09 -1.29 -9.51
C ARG A 56 -3.85 0.06 -8.82
N ARG A 57 -3.17 0.08 -7.68
CA ARG A 57 -2.86 1.29 -6.89
C ARG A 57 -2.01 2.32 -7.64
N ASN A 58 -1.31 1.90 -8.69
CA ASN A 58 -0.45 2.78 -9.50
C ASN A 58 -1.22 3.54 -10.59
N PHE A 59 -2.50 3.20 -10.81
CA PHE A 59 -3.38 3.94 -11.71
C PHE A 59 -4.15 5.00 -10.94
N SER A 60 -4.08 6.25 -11.42
CA SER A 60 -4.84 7.37 -10.87
C SER A 60 -6.32 7.27 -11.27
N ALA A 61 -6.59 6.91 -12.52
CA ALA A 61 -7.93 6.72 -13.04
C ALA A 61 -7.99 5.49 -13.96
N MET A 62 -9.08 4.74 -13.86
CA MET A 62 -9.32 3.56 -14.68
C MET A 62 -10.81 3.46 -15.00
N ASN A 63 -11.15 3.58 -16.28
CA ASN A 63 -12.51 3.39 -16.78
C ASN A 63 -12.47 2.62 -18.11
N GLU A 64 -13.63 2.46 -18.76
CA GLU A 64 -13.74 1.70 -20.00
C GLU A 64 -13.03 2.35 -21.20
N THR A 65 -12.85 3.66 -21.20
CA THR A 65 -12.32 4.44 -22.32
C THR A 65 -10.81 4.67 -22.22
N TYR A 66 -10.31 4.96 -21.01
CA TYR A 66 -8.91 5.27 -20.74
C TYR A 66 -8.41 4.70 -19.40
N LEU A 67 -7.09 4.67 -19.29
CA LEU A 67 -6.33 4.29 -18.11
C LEU A 67 -5.24 5.33 -17.90
N GLU A 68 -5.13 5.87 -16.70
CA GLU A 68 -4.13 6.88 -16.36
C GLU A 68 -3.13 6.31 -15.35
N LEU A 69 -1.87 6.22 -15.78
CA LEU A 69 -0.74 5.77 -14.99
C LEU A 69 0.03 7.00 -14.50
N GLY A 70 0.34 7.04 -13.20
CA GLY A 70 0.94 8.23 -12.58
C GLY A 70 -0.11 9.25 -12.10
N GLY A 71 0.31 10.20 -11.28
CA GLY A 71 -0.57 11.22 -10.68
C GLY A 71 -1.41 10.75 -9.48
N SER A 72 -1.33 9.48 -9.08
CA SER A 72 -1.99 8.96 -7.87
C SER A 72 -1.25 9.41 -6.61
N ASN A 73 -1.91 10.21 -5.77
CA ASN A 73 -1.40 10.60 -4.45
C ASN A 73 -1.67 9.55 -3.36
N TYR A 74 -2.32 8.44 -3.71
CA TYR A 74 -2.75 7.43 -2.73
C TYR A 74 -1.57 6.85 -1.95
N GLY A 75 -0.46 6.53 -2.63
CA GLY A 75 0.77 6.06 -1.98
C GLY A 75 1.36 7.10 -1.03
N MET A 76 1.36 8.38 -1.42
CA MET A 76 1.86 9.48 -0.59
C MET A 76 1.03 9.68 0.68
N VAL A 77 -0.30 9.56 0.58
CA VAL A 77 -1.19 9.63 1.74
C VAL A 77 -0.95 8.45 2.70
N GLU A 78 -0.79 7.23 2.17
CA GLU A 78 -0.44 6.06 3.01
C GLU A 78 0.92 6.23 3.69
N LEU A 79 1.93 6.77 3.00
CA LEU A 79 3.24 7.07 3.59
C LEU A 79 3.12 8.14 4.69
N GLY A 80 2.34 9.19 4.47
CA GLY A 80 2.08 10.22 5.48
C GLY A 80 1.40 9.68 6.75
N LYS A 81 0.43 8.78 6.60
CA LYS A 81 -0.21 8.09 7.74
C LYS A 81 0.78 7.24 8.53
N ARG A 82 1.67 6.52 7.86
CA ARG A 82 2.71 5.72 8.52
C ARG A 82 3.70 6.61 9.28
N LEU A 83 4.12 7.73 8.69
CA LEU A 83 4.97 8.72 9.37
C LEU A 83 4.28 9.29 10.62
N ALA A 84 3.00 9.63 10.53
CA ALA A 84 2.24 10.12 11.68
C ALA A 84 2.20 9.10 12.82
N ILE A 85 1.99 7.81 12.50
CA ILE A 85 2.04 6.73 13.49
C ILE A 85 3.43 6.61 14.12
N MET A 86 4.51 6.69 13.33
CA MET A 86 5.88 6.66 13.86
C MET A 86 6.15 7.82 14.84
N ILE A 87 5.75 9.04 14.48
CA ILE A 87 5.88 10.21 15.37
C ILE A 87 5.07 10.00 16.65
N TRP A 88 3.83 9.52 16.53
CA TRP A 88 2.99 9.20 17.69
C TRP A 88 3.62 8.16 18.61
N MET A 89 4.23 7.11 18.05
CA MET A 89 4.94 6.10 18.84
C MET A 89 6.13 6.67 19.61
N VAL A 90 6.88 7.60 19.00
CA VAL A 90 8.00 8.29 19.67
C VAL A 90 7.51 9.19 20.79
N LEU A 91 6.46 9.98 20.56
CA LEU A 91 5.86 10.82 21.60
C LEU A 91 5.25 9.98 22.74
N PHE A 92 4.60 8.87 22.39
CA PHE A 92 4.09 7.90 23.35
C PHE A 92 5.23 7.35 24.22
N MET A 93 6.33 6.91 23.59
CA MET A 93 7.48 6.40 24.32
C MET A 93 8.10 7.47 25.22
N ALA A 94 8.26 8.71 24.74
CA ALA A 94 8.91 9.78 25.48
C ALA A 94 8.11 10.26 26.72
N PHE A 95 6.78 10.33 26.62
CA PHE A 95 5.95 11.00 27.63
C PHE A 95 4.90 10.10 28.27
N ILE A 96 4.25 9.24 27.49
CA ILE A 96 3.09 8.45 27.96
C ILE A 96 3.55 7.15 28.62
N ALA A 97 4.51 6.46 28.02
CA ALA A 97 5.08 5.22 28.56
C ALA A 97 5.69 5.39 29.97
N PRO A 98 6.53 6.40 30.27
CA PRO A 98 7.04 6.60 31.63
C PRO A 98 5.93 6.92 32.63
N SER A 99 4.88 7.64 32.20
CA SER A 99 3.72 7.93 33.06
C SER A 99 2.98 6.65 33.45
N PHE A 100 2.74 5.74 32.50
CA PHE A 100 2.14 4.44 32.80
C PHE A 100 3.05 3.54 33.63
N PHE A 101 4.36 3.57 33.37
CA PHE A 101 5.33 2.78 34.13
C PHE A 101 5.35 3.19 35.61
N VAL A 102 5.42 4.50 35.89
CA VAL A 102 5.39 5.01 37.27
C VAL A 102 4.05 4.74 37.93
N ALA A 103 2.93 4.98 37.24
CA ALA A 103 1.60 4.67 37.78
C ALA A 103 1.47 3.18 38.13
N TYR A 104 1.90 2.28 37.25
CA TYR A 104 1.93 0.84 37.52
C TYR A 104 2.82 0.51 38.73
N GLY A 105 4.01 1.10 38.79
CA GLY A 105 4.94 0.96 39.92
C GLY A 105 4.31 1.37 41.25
N MET A 106 3.60 2.49 41.29
CA MET A 106 2.89 2.96 42.49
C MET A 106 1.79 2.00 42.94
N PHE A 107 1.04 1.40 42.02
CA PHE A 107 -0.08 0.51 42.35
C PHE A 107 0.39 -0.86 42.89
N PHE A 108 1.46 -1.42 42.34
CA PHE A 108 1.89 -2.78 42.64
C PHE A 108 3.13 -2.87 43.54
N TYR A 109 3.97 -1.83 43.55
CA TYR A 109 5.24 -1.78 44.30
C TYR A 109 5.43 -0.42 45.00
N PRO A 110 4.49 0.01 45.86
CA PRO A 110 4.51 1.35 46.46
C PRO A 110 5.78 1.65 47.27
N GLU A 111 6.42 0.62 47.84
CA GLU A 111 7.67 0.76 48.60
C GLU A 111 8.85 1.26 47.76
N ASN A 112 8.83 1.00 46.45
CA ASN A 112 9.88 1.42 45.51
C ASN A 112 9.67 2.83 44.95
N PHE A 113 8.47 3.42 45.13
CA PHE A 113 8.07 4.69 44.52
C PHE A 113 7.67 5.73 45.59
N THR A 114 8.61 6.00 46.50
CA THR A 114 8.39 6.92 47.64
C THR A 114 8.19 8.37 47.20
N ASP A 115 8.83 8.81 46.12
CA ASP A 115 8.63 10.13 45.50
C ASP A 115 8.16 9.98 44.04
N PRO A 116 6.85 9.86 43.81
CA PRO A 116 6.32 9.59 42.47
C PRO A 116 6.53 10.73 41.48
N VAL A 117 6.69 11.98 41.96
CA VAL A 117 6.91 13.13 41.08
C VAL A 117 8.35 13.13 40.58
N HIS A 118 9.31 12.87 41.46
CA HIS A 118 10.71 12.77 41.06
C HIS A 118 10.96 11.58 40.11
N GLU A 119 10.35 10.43 40.40
CA GLU A 119 10.42 9.24 39.54
C GLU A 119 9.78 9.48 38.17
N LEU A 120 8.68 10.23 38.10
CA LEU A 120 8.06 10.62 36.83
C LEU A 120 8.97 11.52 35.99
N ILE A 121 9.58 12.54 36.60
CA ILE A 121 10.50 13.46 35.90
C ILE A 121 11.73 12.69 35.38
N THR A 122 12.28 11.81 36.21
CA THR A 122 13.42 10.96 35.85
C THR A 122 13.05 9.99 34.73
N GLY A 123 11.88 9.35 34.83
CA GLY A 123 11.33 8.47 33.80
C GLY A 123 11.15 9.20 32.47
N ILE A 124 10.53 10.38 32.46
CA ILE A 124 10.37 11.19 31.24
C ILE A 124 11.73 11.55 30.64
N THR A 125 12.71 11.92 31.46
CA THR A 125 14.05 12.29 30.99
C THR A 125 14.73 11.10 30.31
N VAL A 126 14.76 9.93 30.97
CA VAL A 126 15.37 8.71 30.43
C VAL A 126 14.68 8.26 29.14
N PHE A 127 13.35 8.17 29.15
CA PHE A 127 12.59 7.72 27.98
C PHE A 127 12.68 8.71 26.82
N SER A 128 12.74 10.01 27.09
CA SER A 128 12.97 11.04 26.07
C SER A 128 14.36 10.93 25.46
N THR A 129 15.39 10.70 26.27
CA THR A 129 16.77 10.48 25.78
C THR A 129 16.86 9.24 24.89
N ILE A 130 16.18 8.15 25.24
CA ILE A 130 16.12 6.95 24.40
C ILE A 130 15.36 7.24 23.10
N SER A 131 14.25 7.99 23.19
CA SER A 131 13.41 8.33 22.05
C SER A 131 14.11 9.20 21.01
N LEU A 132 15.16 9.95 21.39
CA LEU A 132 16.01 10.70 20.46
C LEU A 132 16.69 9.79 19.40
N ALA A 133 16.97 8.53 19.73
CA ALA A 133 17.52 7.59 18.76
C ALA A 133 16.58 7.36 17.56
N ALA A 134 15.28 7.61 17.71
CA ALA A 134 14.30 7.49 16.64
C ALA A 134 14.42 8.58 15.56
N ILE A 135 15.22 9.64 15.77
CA ILE A 135 15.50 10.66 14.75
C ILE A 135 16.12 10.03 13.51
N LEU A 136 17.03 9.06 13.65
CA LEU A 136 17.69 8.42 12.52
C LEU A 136 16.72 7.66 11.60
N PRO A 137 15.90 6.71 12.10
CA PRO A 137 14.94 6.01 11.24
C PRO A 137 13.86 6.93 10.69
N ILE A 138 13.38 7.92 11.47
CA ILE A 138 12.41 8.91 10.98
C ILE A 138 13.02 9.77 9.88
N GLY A 139 14.26 10.24 10.06
CA GLY A 139 14.99 11.03 9.06
C GLY A 139 15.21 10.25 7.77
N GLY A 140 15.61 8.98 7.86
CA GLY A 140 15.73 8.08 6.70
C GLY A 140 14.40 7.87 5.98
N TYR A 141 13.31 7.69 6.73
CA TYR A 141 11.96 7.56 6.17
C TYR A 141 11.52 8.82 5.44
N VAL A 142 11.68 9.98 6.07
CA VAL A 142 11.34 11.29 5.48
C VAL A 142 12.18 11.53 4.23
N TYR A 143 13.48 11.26 4.27
CA TYR A 143 14.35 11.36 3.10
C TYR A 143 13.86 10.48 1.94
N GLY A 144 13.55 9.21 2.21
CA GLY A 144 13.00 8.28 1.21
C GLY A 144 11.65 8.71 0.65
N MET A 145 10.79 9.29 1.50
CA MET A 145 9.51 9.85 1.07
C MET A 145 9.73 11.05 0.14
N LEU A 146 10.62 11.99 0.50
CA LEU A 146 10.90 13.17 -0.31
C LEU A 146 11.61 12.82 -1.62
N SER A 147 12.53 11.84 -1.61
CA SER A 147 13.21 11.39 -2.82
C SER A 147 12.21 10.78 -3.80
N ASN A 148 11.27 9.97 -3.31
CA ASN A 148 10.17 9.44 -4.12
C ASN A 148 9.28 10.54 -4.68
N VAL A 149 8.92 11.57 -3.91
CA VAL A 149 8.17 12.72 -4.45
C VAL A 149 8.94 13.40 -5.58
N ARG A 150 10.25 13.60 -5.41
CA ARG A 150 11.08 14.24 -6.44
C ARG A 150 11.19 13.39 -7.70
N THR A 151 11.23 12.07 -7.59
CA THR A 151 11.25 11.19 -8.77
C THR A 151 9.89 11.16 -9.45
N LEU A 152 8.79 11.02 -8.70
CA LEU A 152 7.44 11.05 -9.25
C LEU A 152 7.07 12.40 -9.86
N ALA A 153 7.51 13.52 -9.30
CA ALA A 153 7.25 14.85 -9.85
C ALA A 153 7.92 15.07 -11.22
N LYS A 154 8.98 14.30 -11.53
CA LYS A 154 9.61 14.29 -12.85
C LYS A 154 8.92 13.36 -13.84
N SER A 155 8.12 12.41 -13.36
CA SER A 155 7.39 11.47 -14.22
C SER A 155 6.03 12.04 -14.59
N TYR A 156 5.86 12.41 -15.85
CA TYR A 156 4.58 12.87 -16.36
C TYR A 156 3.53 11.73 -16.34
N PRO A 157 2.26 12.05 -16.07
CA PRO A 157 1.20 11.05 -16.15
C PRO A 157 1.07 10.54 -17.59
N VAL A 158 0.93 9.23 -17.73
CA VAL A 158 0.75 8.56 -19.02
C VAL A 158 -0.69 8.09 -19.11
N ARG A 159 -1.40 8.52 -20.14
CA ARG A 159 -2.81 8.13 -20.36
C ARG A 159 -2.92 7.21 -21.57
N PHE A 160 -3.36 5.98 -21.32
CA PHE A 160 -3.66 5.00 -22.36
C PHE A 160 -5.13 5.11 -22.76
N ASN A 161 -5.40 5.29 -24.05
CA ASN A 161 -6.73 5.18 -24.62
C ASN A 161 -6.99 3.72 -25.01
N ARG A 162 -7.92 3.08 -24.30
CA ARG A 162 -8.21 1.65 -24.40
C ARG A 162 -9.03 1.30 -25.64
N GLN A 163 -9.79 2.26 -26.17
CA GLN A 163 -10.61 2.08 -27.39
C GLN A 163 -9.81 2.32 -28.66
N ARG A 164 -8.99 3.37 -28.68
CA ARG A 164 -8.19 3.75 -29.86
C ARG A 164 -6.81 3.08 -29.93
N ARG A 165 -6.36 2.43 -28.84
CA ARG A 165 -5.04 1.81 -28.72
C ARG A 165 -3.91 2.83 -28.93
N GLU A 166 -4.07 3.97 -28.29
CA GLU A 166 -3.12 5.09 -28.32
C GLU A 166 -2.62 5.36 -26.91
N VAL A 167 -1.38 5.81 -26.78
CA VAL A 167 -0.82 6.32 -25.53
C VAL A 167 -0.53 7.81 -25.67
N CYS A 168 -0.99 8.57 -24.69
CA CYS A 168 -0.71 9.98 -24.53
C CYS A 168 0.33 10.13 -23.41
N TYR A 169 1.49 10.68 -23.74
CA TYR A 169 2.54 11.00 -22.77
C TYR A 169 3.19 12.34 -23.11
N ILE A 170 3.89 12.92 -22.14
CA ILE A 170 4.68 14.12 -22.35
C ILE A 170 6.12 13.68 -22.57
N ASP A 171 6.74 14.11 -23.66
CA ASP A 171 8.15 13.86 -23.92
C ASP A 171 9.02 14.69 -22.97
N ASP A 172 9.91 14.02 -22.23
CA ASP A 172 10.81 14.63 -21.26
C ASP A 172 11.77 15.65 -21.90
N THR A 173 12.09 15.48 -23.19
CA THR A 173 13.01 16.39 -23.89
C THR A 173 12.29 17.60 -24.47
N THR A 174 11.25 17.39 -25.26
CA THR A 174 10.55 18.48 -25.95
C THR A 174 9.41 19.11 -25.15
N HIS A 175 8.99 18.50 -24.04
CA HIS A 175 7.86 18.91 -23.21
C HIS A 175 6.54 19.02 -24.00
N ARG A 176 6.43 18.30 -25.12
CA ARG A 176 5.23 18.25 -25.95
C ARG A 176 4.38 17.05 -25.58
N VAL A 177 3.07 17.23 -25.64
CA VAL A 177 2.12 16.12 -25.53
C VAL A 177 2.16 15.34 -26.84
N LEU A 178 2.56 14.07 -26.77
CA LEU A 178 2.60 13.15 -27.89
C LEU A 178 1.48 12.12 -27.73
N ILE A 179 0.76 11.88 -28.82
CA ILE A 179 -0.23 10.82 -28.94
C ILE A 179 0.28 9.87 -30.00
N VAL A 180 0.62 8.66 -29.60
CA VAL A 180 1.19 7.64 -30.50
C VAL A 180 0.39 6.35 -30.39
N PRO A 181 0.31 5.54 -31.46
CA PRO A 181 -0.18 4.17 -31.34
C PRO A 181 0.65 3.43 -30.29
N TRP A 182 0.00 2.57 -29.53
CA TRP A 182 0.66 1.85 -28.43
C TRP A 182 1.54 0.67 -28.91
N GLU A 183 1.38 0.25 -30.17
CA GLU A 183 2.14 -0.82 -30.83
C GLU A 183 3.53 -0.32 -31.24
#